data_AF-A0A7X8YZC9-F1
#
_entry.id   AF-A0A7X8YZC9-F1
#
_cell.length_a   1.000
_cell.length_b   1.000
_cell.length_c   1.000
_cell.angle_alpha   90.00
_cell.angle_beta   90.00
_cell.angle_gamma   90.00
#
_symmetry.space_group_name_H-M   'P 1'
#
loop_
_entity.id
_entity.type
_entity.pdbx_description
1 polymer ?
#
loop_
_entity_poly.entity_id
_entity_poly.type
_entity_poly.pdbx_seq_one_letter_code
_entity_poly.pdbx_strand_id
1 'polypeptide(L)' 'MRFAPKPGLHFWSTGYAWGTCRIKPAASGYRVELRVLAGSITLQVFAVGDNARRRFIRPLELHKGRAKAFCCEAKE' A
#
# COMPACT_ATOMS: atom_id res chain seq x y z
N MET A 1 5.99 -1.91 -4.15
CA MET A 1 4.88 -2.88 -4.07
C MET A 1 3.72 -2.41 -4.94
N ARG A 2 3.00 -3.32 -5.61
CA ARG A 2 1.89 -2.98 -6.53
C ARG A 2 0.68 -3.88 -6.25
N PHE A 3 -0.51 -3.28 -6.23
CA PHE A 3 -1.80 -3.97 -6.18
C PHE A 3 -2.61 -3.68 -7.44
N ALA A 4 -3.57 -4.55 -7.76
CA ALA A 4 -4.57 -4.26 -8.79
C ALA A 4 -5.47 -3.07 -8.38
N PRO A 5 -6.01 -2.30 -9.34
CA PRO A 5 -6.91 -1.16 -9.08
C PRO A 5 -8.33 -1.59 -8.67
N LYS A 6 -8.43 -2.59 -7.78
CA LYS A 6 -9.69 -3.17 -7.30
C LYS A 6 -9.91 -2.78 -5.84
N PRO A 7 -10.98 -2.04 -5.51
CA PRO A 7 -11.35 -1.77 -4.12
C PRO A 7 -11.59 -3.07 -3.35
N GLY A 8 -11.26 -3.06 -2.06
CA GLY A 8 -11.43 -4.22 -1.19
C GLY A 8 -10.25 -4.45 -0.25
N LEU A 9 -10.32 -5.55 0.49
CA LEU A 9 -9.26 -6.04 1.35
C LEU A 9 -8.47 -7.12 0.62
N HIS A 10 -7.16 -6.90 0.49
CA HIS A 10 -6.25 -7.79 -0.22
C HIS A 10 -5.20 -8.32 0.75
N PHE A 11 -4.88 -9.61 0.62
CA PHE A 11 -3.72 -10.20 1.29
C PHE A 11 -2.47 -9.95 0.45
N TRP A 12 -1.33 -9.77 1.11
CA TRP A 12 -0.04 -9.70 0.44
C TRP A 12 1.04 -10.42 1.25
N SER A 13 2.05 -10.92 0.56
CA SER A 13 3.24 -11.53 1.14
C SER A 13 4.45 -11.25 0.23
N THR A 14 5.61 -11.06 0.85
CA THR A 14 6.92 -10.95 0.17
C THR A 14 7.84 -12.13 0.49
N GLY A 15 7.30 -13.20 1.10
CA GLY A 15 8.07 -14.33 1.63
C GLY A 15 8.58 -14.10 3.05
N TYR A 16 9.14 -12.93 3.34
CA TYR A 16 9.68 -12.58 4.67
C TYR A 16 8.73 -11.75 5.54
N ALA A 17 7.72 -11.14 4.92
CA ALA A 17 6.69 -10.37 5.60
C ALA A 17 5.34 -10.56 4.90
N TRP A 18 4.26 -10.43 5.66
CA TRP A 18 2.91 -10.54 5.13
C TRP A 18 1.92 -9.70 5.91
N GLY A 19 0.79 -9.41 5.28
CA GLY A 19 -0.25 -8.63 5.89
C GLY A 19 -1.43 -8.37 4.97
N THR A 20 -2.15 -7.29 5.26
CA THR A 20 -3.32 -6.89 4.48
C THR A 20 -3.17 -5.48 3.93
N CYS A 21 -3.85 -5.23 2.83
CA CYS A 21 -3.91 -3.94 2.16
C CYS A 21 -5.37 -3.66 1.84
N ARG A 22 -5.93 -2.61 2.43
CA ARG A 22 -7.30 -2.18 2.11
C ARG A 22 -7.25 -1.00 1.16
N ILE A 23 -7.91 -1.15 0.02
CA ILE A 23 -7.97 -0.15 -1.04
C ILE A 23 -9.41 0.37 -1.10
N LYS A 24 -9.56 1.69 -1.06
CA LYS A 24 -10.83 2.40 -1.22
C LYS A 24 -10.70 3.47 -2.31
N PRO A 25 -11.74 3.71 -3.13
CA PRO A 25 -11.74 4.85 -4.03
C PRO A 25 -11.69 6.16 -3.23
N ALA A 26 -11.10 7.20 -3.82
CA ALA A 26 -11.06 8.57 -3.31
C ALA A 26 -11.37 9.56 -4.44
N ALA A 27 -11.56 10.85 -4.11
CA ALA A 27 -11.89 11.88 -5.11
C ALA A 27 -10.86 11.96 -6.25
N SER A 28 -9.58 11.75 -5.95
CA SER A 28 -8.52 11.52 -6.93
C SER A 28 -7.69 10.31 -6.53
N GLY A 29 -7.81 9.21 -7.29
CA GLY A 29 -7.09 7.96 -7.07
C GLY A 29 -7.67 7.07 -5.96
N TYR A 30 -6.79 6.59 -5.06
CA TYR A 30 -7.14 5.58 -4.06
C TYR A 30 -6.61 5.91 -2.67
N ARG A 31 -7.44 5.67 -1.65
CA ARG A 31 -6.99 5.61 -0.26
C ARG A 31 -6.59 4.18 0.08
N VAL A 32 -5.37 4.03 0.56
CA VAL A 32 -4.77 2.73 0.92
C VAL A 32 -4.53 2.70 2.41
N GLU A 33 -4.84 1.57 3.05
CA GLU A 33 -4.39 1.22 4.40
C GLU A 33 -3.58 -0.08 4.31
N LEU A 34 -2.27 0.04 4.50
CA LEU A 34 -1.34 -1.09 4.49
C LEU A 34 -1.03 -1.52 5.91
N ARG A 35 -1.25 -2.79 6.24
CA ARG A 35 -0.99 -3.40 7.55
C ARG A 35 -0.02 -4.55 7.42
N VAL A 36 0.96 -4.61 8.31
CA VAL A 36 1.89 -5.73 8.45
C VAL A 36 1.41 -6.62 9.60
N LEU A 37 1.15 -7.89 9.30
CA LEU A 37 0.72 -8.87 10.30
C LEU A 37 1.89 -9.70 10.83
N ALA A 38 2.92 -9.94 10.00
CA ALA A 38 4.21 -10.46 10.45
C ALA A 38 5.37 -9.99 9.56
N GLY A 39 6.59 -10.04 10.09
CA GLY A 39 7.79 -9.54 9.44
C GLY A 39 7.89 -8.02 9.47
N SER A 40 8.69 -7.47 8.55
CA SER A 40 8.83 -6.04 8.34
C SER A 40 9.07 -5.72 6.87
N ILE A 41 8.66 -4.53 6.45
CA ILE A 41 8.84 -4.05 5.09
C ILE A 41 9.33 -2.61 5.09
N THR A 42 10.12 -2.29 4.07
CA THR A 42 10.56 -0.93 3.76
C THR A 42 10.14 -0.61 2.33
N LEU A 43 9.33 0.43 2.15
CA LEU A 43 8.74 0.79 0.86
C LEU A 43 9.13 2.21 0.45
N GLN A 44 9.80 2.35 -0.69
CA GLN A 44 9.99 3.66 -1.33
C GLN A 44 8.82 4.05 -2.23
N VAL A 45 8.17 3.07 -2.86
CA VAL A 45 7.05 3.27 -3.78
C VAL A 45 5.95 2.24 -3.54
N PHE A 46 4.72 2.74 -3.55
CA PHE A 46 3.50 1.95 -3.56
C PHE A 46 2.65 2.32 -4.78
N ALA A 47 2.04 1.33 -5.44
CA ALA A 47 1.20 1.55 -6.62
C ALA A 47 -0.11 0.77 -6.54
N VAL A 48 -1.16 1.37 -7.12
CA VAL A 48 -2.47 0.77 -7.34
C VAL A 48 -2.76 0.87 -8.84
N GLY A 49 -2.71 -0.27 -9.54
CA GLY A 49 -2.67 -0.32 -11.00
C GLY A 49 -1.44 0.39 -11.57
N ASP A 50 -1.58 0.85 -12.82
CA ASP A 50 -0.52 1.58 -13.53
C ASP A 50 -0.63 3.09 -13.37
N ASN A 51 -1.84 3.59 -13.04
CA ASN A 51 -2.13 5.02 -13.04
C ASN A 51 -2.05 5.68 -11.67
N ALA A 52 -2.13 4.96 -10.55
CA ALA A 52 -2.08 5.56 -9.22
C ALA A 52 -0.85 5.10 -8.43
N ARG A 53 -0.03 6.06 -7.95
CA ARG A 53 1.18 5.73 -7.18
C ARG A 53 1.49 6.73 -6.09
N ARG A 54 2.13 6.25 -5.02
CA ARG A 54 2.70 7.06 -3.94
C ARG A 54 4.20 6.77 -3.85
N ARG A 55 5.02 7.80 -4.02
CA ARG A 55 6.45 7.77 -3.69
C ARG A 55 6.65 8.40 -2.32
N PHE A 56 7.43 7.76 -1.47
CA PHE A 56 7.77 8.28 -0.15
C PHE A 56 9.18 8.89 -0.22
N ILE A 57 9.31 10.15 0.19
CA ILE A 57 10.61 10.85 0.24
C ILE A 57 11.55 10.15 1.23
N ARG A 58 11.00 9.78 2.40
CA ARG A 58 11.63 8.85 3.33
C ARG A 58 10.97 7.48 3.17
N PRO A 59 11.73 6.36 3.09
CA PRO A 59 11.13 5.05 2.98
C PRO A 59 10.08 4.81 4.08
N LEU A 60 8.93 4.27 3.70
CA LEU A 60 7.91 3.84 4.64
C LEU A 60 8.36 2.51 5.26
N GLU A 61 8.71 2.55 6.54
CA GLU A 61 9.07 1.37 7.32
C GLU A 61 7.87 0.92 8.15
N LEU A 62 7.51 -0.35 8.04
CA LEU A 62 6.44 -0.97 8.82
C LEU A 62 6.89 -2.31 9.38
N HIS A 63 6.58 -2.55 10.64
CA HIS A 63 6.83 -3.79 11.35
C HIS A 63 5.50 -4.44 11.77
N LYS A 64 5.57 -5.70 12.22
CA LYS A 64 4.46 -6.45 12.79
C LYS A 64 3.53 -5.59 13.66
N GLY A 65 2.24 -5.67 13.37
CA GLY A 65 1.18 -4.97 14.10
C GLY A 65 0.97 -3.51 13.70
N ARG A 66 1.87 -2.91 12.90
CA ARG A 66 1.71 -1.55 12.41
C ARG A 66 0.87 -1.51 11.15
N ALA A 67 0.14 -0.41 11.00
CA ALA A 67 -0.57 -0.05 9.79
C ALA A 67 -0.32 1.42 9.44
N LYS A 68 -0.34 1.73 8.15
CA LYS A 68 -0.26 3.11 7.65
C LYS A 68 -1.29 3.33 6.58
N ALA A 69 -2.04 4.41 6.72
CA ALA A 69 -2.92 4.93 5.68
C ALA A 69 -2.23 6.03 4.88
N PHE A 70 -2.42 6.03 3.56
CA PHE A 70 -1.93 7.06 2.64
C PHE A 70 -2.77 7.07 1.35
N CYS A 71 -2.70 8.17 0.60
CA CYS A 71 -3.36 8.27 -0.71
C CYS A 71 -2.37 7.93 -1.82
N CYS A 72 -2.84 7.22 -2.83
CA CYS A 72 -2.18 7.06 -4.12
C CYS A 72 -2.96 7.92 -5.12
N GLU A 73 -2.33 8.99 -5.57
CA GLU A 73 -2.93 9.92 -6.53
C GLU A 73 -2.80 9.33 -7.93
N ALA A 74 -3.84 9.48 -8.74
CA ALA A 74 -3.77 9.17 -10.15
C ALA A 74 -2.79 10.14 -10.81
N LYS A 75 -1.96 9.64 -11.72
CA LYS A 75 -1.30 10.51 -12.69
C LYS A 75 -2.40 11.11 -13.58
N GLU A 76 -2.38 12.44 -13.68
CA GLU A 76 -3.08 13.19 -14.73
C GLU A 76 -2.66 12.70 -16.12
#